data_AF-A0A925E6K4-F1
#
_entry.id   AF-A0A925E6K4-F1
#
_cell.length_a   1.000
_cell.length_b   1.000
_cell.length_c   1.000
_cell.angle_alpha   90.00
_cell.angle_beta   90.00
_cell.angle_gamma   90.00
#
_symmetry.space_group_name_H-M   'P 1'
#
loop_
_entity.id
_entity.type
_entity.pdbx_description
1 polymer ?
#
loop_
_entity_poly.entity_id
_entity_poly.type
_entity_poly.pdbx_seq_one_letter_code
_entity_poly.pdbx_strand_id
1 'polypeptide(L)' 'RREIDGSFEITADDLSLPMRLFQARRAYEGDDEANAQLDRAFSAIIAGDLATARAILDVYPI' A
#
# COMPACT_ATOMS: atom_id res chain seq x y z
N ARG A 1 -30.55 12.38 -4.48
CA ARG A 1 -30.18 11.44 -3.40
C ARG A 1 -28.74 11.02 -3.67
N ARG A 2 -27.80 11.24 -2.75
CA ARG A 2 -26.41 10.81 -2.93
C ARG A 2 -26.35 9.36 -2.46
N GLU A 3 -26.28 8.42 -3.39
CA GLU A 3 -26.07 7.01 -3.07
C GLU A 3 -24.60 6.86 -2.65
N ILE A 4 -24.39 6.61 -1.37
CA ILE A 4 -23.10 6.13 -0.88
C ILE A 4 -23.18 4.62 -1.07
N ASP A 5 -22.41 4.09 -2.01
CA ASP A 5 -22.25 2.67 -2.17
C ASP A 5 -21.59 2.10 -0.89
N GLY A 6 -22.33 1.27 -0.15
CA GLY A 6 -21.85 0.65 1.08
C GLY A 6 -20.75 -0.41 0.86
N SER A 7 -20.43 -0.71 -0.40
CA SER A 7 -19.30 -1.56 -0.79
C SER A 7 -18.00 -0.79 -1.04
N PHE A 8 -17.98 0.52 -0.81
CA PHE A 8 -16.74 1.32 -0.90
C PHE A 8 -15.84 1.00 0.30
N GLU A 9 -15.02 -0.05 0.18
CA GLU A 9 -14.06 -0.52 1.19
C GLU A 9 -12.78 0.33 1.27
N ILE A 10 -12.69 1.41 0.48
CA ILE A 10 -11.55 2.32 0.51
C ILE A 10 -11.76 3.34 1.63
N THR A 11 -10.85 3.31 2.59
CA THR A 11 -10.86 4.16 3.79
C THR A 11 -9.87 5.31 3.64
N ALA A 12 -9.96 6.31 4.54
CA ALA A 12 -8.96 7.37 4.61
C ALA A 12 -7.53 6.82 4.84
N ASP A 13 -7.41 5.65 5.51
CA ASP A 13 -6.15 4.99 5.77
C ASP A 13 -5.46 4.51 4.48
N ASP A 14 -6.24 4.23 3.42
CA ASP A 14 -5.69 3.83 2.12
C ASP A 14 -4.94 4.98 1.41
N LEU A 15 -5.30 6.23 1.72
CA LEU A 15 -4.59 7.40 1.21
C LEU A 15 -3.17 7.52 1.78
N SER A 16 -2.88 6.81 2.87
CA SER A 16 -1.54 6.76 3.48
C SER A 16 -0.60 5.76 2.82
N LEU A 17 -1.10 4.81 2.01
CA LEU A 17 -0.30 3.72 1.44
C LEU A 17 0.92 4.20 0.63
N PRO A 18 0.84 5.27 -0.20
CA PRO A 18 2.02 5.79 -0.90
C PRO A 18 3.10 6.31 0.06
N MET A 19 2.70 6.97 1.15
CA MET A 19 3.65 7.48 2.15
C MET A 19 4.28 6.33 2.94
N ARG A 20 3.49 5.34 3.33
CA ARG A 20 3.97 4.11 3.98
C ARG A 20 4.98 3.37 3.09
N LEU A 21 4.66 3.20 1.80
CA LEU A 21 5.57 2.60 0.83
C LEU A 21 6.90 3.35 0.73
N PHE A 22 6.86 4.68 0.66
CA PHE A 22 8.08 5.50 0.61
C PHE A 22 8.94 5.31 1.86
N GLN A 23 8.32 5.35 3.04
CA GLN A 23 9.02 5.12 4.32
C GLN A 23 9.64 3.73 4.37
N ALA A 24 8.92 2.69 3.94
CA ALA A 24 9.42 1.32 3.90
C ALA A 24 10.64 1.20 2.97
N ARG A 25 10.60 1.76 1.75
CA ARG A 25 11.77 1.74 0.84
C ARG A 25 13.01 2.40 1.43
N ARG A 26 12.82 3.46 2.22
CA ARG A 26 13.93 4.10 2.94
C ARG A 26 14.46 3.24 4.09
N ALA A 27 13.58 2.54 4.80
CA ALA A 27 13.97 1.71 5.94
C ALA A 27 14.70 0.43 5.50
N TYR A 28 14.32 -0.14 4.36
CA TYR A 28 14.89 -1.39 3.80
C TYR A 28 15.78 -1.10 2.59
N GLU A 29 16.51 0.01 2.60
CA GLU A 29 17.45 0.35 1.53
C GLU A 29 18.56 -0.71 1.43
N GLY A 30 18.80 -1.21 0.20
CA GLY A 30 19.81 -2.24 -0.06
C GLY A 30 19.36 -3.68 0.21
N ASP A 31 18.12 -3.90 0.69
CA ASP A 31 17.51 -5.22 0.75
C ASP A 31 16.71 -5.48 -0.54
N ASP A 32 17.31 -6.23 -1.46
CA ASP A 32 16.73 -6.53 -2.77
C ASP A 32 15.41 -7.32 -2.67
N GLU A 33 15.29 -8.22 -1.69
CA GLU A 33 14.09 -9.03 -1.49
C GLU A 33 12.94 -8.16 -0.97
N ALA A 34 13.22 -7.30 0.02
CA ALA A 34 12.25 -6.35 0.52
C ALA A 34 11.80 -5.38 -0.59
N ASN A 35 12.72 -4.82 -1.36
CA ASN A 35 12.38 -3.87 -2.42
C ASN A 35 11.57 -4.52 -3.55
N ALA A 36 11.79 -5.81 -3.86
CA ALA A 36 10.95 -6.53 -4.81
C ALA A 36 9.49 -6.69 -4.33
N GLN A 37 9.25 -6.88 -3.02
CA GLN A 37 7.88 -6.88 -2.49
C GLN A 37 7.29 -5.47 -2.47
N LEU A 38 8.08 -4.45 -2.16
CA LEU A 38 7.65 -3.05 -2.20
C LEU A 38 7.34 -2.58 -3.65
N ASP A 39 7.97 -3.16 -4.67
CA ASP A 39 7.59 -2.98 -6.09
C ASP A 39 6.20 -3.57 -6.40
N ARG A 40 5.86 -4.72 -5.80
CA ARG A 40 4.53 -5.32 -5.91
C ARG A 40 3.47 -4.48 -5.21
N ALA A 41 3.77 -3.96 -4.01
CA ALA A 41 2.88 -3.03 -3.31
C ALA A 41 2.63 -1.76 -4.14
N PHE A 42 3.68 -1.19 -4.77
CA PHE A 42 3.54 -0.06 -5.67
C PHE A 42 2.61 -0.37 -6.85
N SER A 43 2.83 -1.51 -7.52
CA SER A 43 1.99 -1.95 -8.64
C SER A 43 0.52 -2.12 -8.22
N ALA A 44 0.28 -2.68 -7.03
CA ALA A 44 -1.06 -2.85 -6.47
C ALA A 44 -1.75 -1.50 -6.19
N ILE A 45 -1.03 -0.51 -5.65
CA ILE A 45 -1.55 0.86 -5.45
C ILE A 45 -1.99 1.47 -6.79
N ILE A 46 -1.14 1.38 -7.83
CA ILE A 46 -1.46 1.93 -9.15
C ILE A 46 -2.65 1.19 -9.80
N ALA A 47 -2.77 -0.12 -9.58
CA ALA A 47 -3.90 -0.92 -10.05
C ALA A 47 -5.20 -0.70 -9.24
N GLY A 48 -5.15 0.04 -8.13
CA GLY A 48 -6.27 0.22 -7.21
C GLY A 48 -6.53 -0.97 -6.28
N ASP A 49 -5.65 -1.97 -6.26
CA ASP A 49 -5.72 -3.10 -5.33
C ASP A 49 -5.08 -2.73 -3.98
N LEU A 50 -5.80 -1.91 -3.23
CA LEU A 50 -5.33 -1.34 -1.97
C LEU A 50 -5.27 -2.38 -0.84
N ALA A 51 -6.07 -3.44 -0.93
CA ALA A 51 -6.03 -4.57 0.00
C ALA A 51 -4.70 -5.32 -0.10
N THR A 52 -4.27 -5.67 -1.31
CA THR A 52 -2.96 -6.30 -1.54
C THR A 52 -1.82 -5.37 -1.13
N ALA A 53 -1.89 -4.09 -1.48
CA ALA A 53 -0.87 -3.13 -1.10
C ALA A 53 -0.72 -3.04 0.44
N ARG A 54 -1.83 -3.00 1.17
CA ARG A 54 -1.85 -2.96 2.64
C ARG A 54 -1.27 -4.24 3.23
N ALA A 55 -1.70 -5.41 2.75
CA ALA A 55 -1.18 -6.69 3.23
C ALA A 55 0.34 -6.80 3.08
N ILE A 56 0.91 -6.31 1.97
CA ILE A 56 2.37 -6.27 1.78
C ILE A 56 3.01 -5.27 2.75
N LEU A 57 2.48 -4.05 2.86
CA LEU A 57 3.05 -3.00 3.71
C LEU A 57 2.93 -3.29 5.21
N ASP A 58 2.00 -4.15 5.64
CA ASP A 58 1.89 -4.58 7.04
C ASP A 58 3.03 -5.54 7.46
N VAL A 59 3.73 -6.15 6.50
CA VAL A 59 4.93 -6.97 6.75
C VAL A 59 6.16 -6.09 7.05
N TYR A 60 6.16 -4.83 6.61
CA TYR A 60 7.27 -3.90 6.75
C TYR A 60 6.93 -2.81 7.78
N PRO A 61 7.13 -3.05 9.09
CA PRO A 61 6.89 -2.03 10.10
C PRO A 61 7.83 -0.84 9.90
N ILE A 62 7.27 0.36 10.03
CA ILE A 62 7.89 1.68 9.87
C ILE A 62 7.43 2.60 10.99
#